data_AF-A0A452YC63-F1
#
_entry.id   AF-A0A452YC63-F1
#
_cell.length_a   1.000
_cell.length_b   1.000
_cell.length_c   1.000
_cell.angle_alpha   90.00
_cell.angle_beta   90.00
_cell.angle_gamma   90.00
#
_symmetry.space_group_name_H-M   'P 1'
#
loop_
_entity.id
_entity.type
_entity.pdbx_description
1 polymer ?
#
loop_
_entity_poly.entity_id
_entity_poly.type
_entity_poly.pdbx_seq_one_letter_code
_entity_poly.pdbx_strand_id
1 'polypeptide(L)'
;KHKRKKKIRRIMDDTELGEETKRKIAMEKARQEHLKSMHEQSASKLRSSNTGTSSGALSEVFLQDAGDGHIVNPAREEDEEPVRIPSSISAKLKPHQVAGIIFLWENVIQSVRTVKSGDKGFGCILAHNMGLGKTFQVITFLYVVMRCAQLGLRTALIVTPVNVLHNWKKEFTKWQPAELKPLRVYMLEDVPRLKRLYLLNKWRAKGGVLLIGYSSFRNLSLGRHVKEKDTADEISNALQCGPDILVCDEAHMIKNRKADTTHALKQVKTQRRIALTGSPLQNNLMEYYCMVDFVREGFLGSSHEFRNR
;
A
#
# COMPACT_ATOMS: atom_id res chain seq x y z
N LYS A 1 -18.62 15.20 -48.43
CA LYS A 1 -18.64 14.19 -47.34
C LYS A 1 -18.56 14.91 -45.98
N HIS A 2 -19.71 15.28 -45.39
CA HIS A 2 -19.73 15.86 -44.03
C HIS A 2 -19.34 14.79 -42.99
N LYS A 3 -18.25 15.03 -42.26
CA LYS A 3 -17.86 14.24 -41.09
C LYS A 3 -18.96 14.38 -40.04
N ARG A 4 -19.73 13.32 -39.78
CA ARG A 4 -20.64 13.21 -38.63
C ARG A 4 -19.85 13.57 -37.36
N LYS A 5 -20.18 14.69 -36.70
CA LYS A 5 -19.69 15.01 -35.36
C LYS A 5 -20.07 13.82 -34.47
N LYS A 6 -19.08 13.16 -33.84
CA LYS A 6 -19.33 12.07 -32.88
C LYS A 6 -20.24 12.64 -31.79
N LYS A 7 -21.42 12.05 -31.57
CA LYS A 7 -22.29 12.39 -30.44
C LYS A 7 -21.47 12.17 -29.17
N ILE A 8 -21.12 13.26 -28.48
CA ILE A 8 -20.53 13.20 -27.14
C ILE A 8 -21.58 12.52 -26.26
N ARG A 9 -21.22 11.39 -25.65
CA ARG A 9 -22.13 10.65 -24.76
C ARG A 9 -22.44 11.53 -23.56
N ARG A 10 -23.70 11.52 -23.11
CA ARG A 10 -24.12 12.21 -21.88
C ARG A 10 -23.27 11.67 -20.73
N ILE A 11 -22.58 12.58 -20.05
CA ILE A 11 -21.81 12.29 -18.84
C ILE A 11 -22.82 12.08 -17.71
N MET A 12 -22.65 11.00 -16.95
CA MET A 12 -23.47 10.64 -15.81
C MET A 12 -23.17 11.59 -14.65
N ASP A 13 -24.21 12.19 -14.08
CA ASP A 13 -24.06 13.08 -12.93
C ASP A 13 -23.90 12.29 -11.62
N ASP A 14 -23.31 12.89 -10.59
CA ASP A 14 -23.07 12.23 -9.30
C ASP A 14 -24.39 11.81 -8.60
N THR A 15 -25.51 12.43 -8.99
CA THR A 15 -26.87 12.06 -8.56
C THR A 15 -27.36 10.74 -9.16
N GLU A 16 -26.84 10.33 -10.31
CA GLU A 16 -27.23 9.11 -11.04
C GLU A 16 -26.44 7.85 -10.60
N LEU A 17 -25.56 7.99 -9.61
CA LEU A 17 -24.70 6.91 -9.11
C LEU A 17 -25.45 5.93 -8.22
N GLY A 18 -25.01 4.66 -8.25
CA GLY A 18 -25.44 3.67 -7.27
C GLY A 18 -25.22 4.12 -5.82
N GLU A 19 -26.19 3.77 -4.96
CA GLU A 19 -26.19 4.13 -3.53
C GLU A 19 -24.92 3.68 -2.79
N GLU A 20 -24.35 2.52 -3.14
CA GLU A 20 -23.10 2.05 -2.56
C GLU A 20 -21.91 2.97 -2.89
N THR A 21 -21.83 3.43 -4.14
CA THR A 21 -20.78 4.34 -4.61
C THR A 21 -20.88 5.68 -3.89
N LYS A 22 -22.09 6.23 -3.76
CA LYS A 22 -22.34 7.48 -3.02
C LYS A 22 -21.92 7.38 -1.55
N ARG A 23 -22.28 6.28 -0.88
CA ARG A 23 -21.87 6.02 0.52
C ARG A 23 -20.34 5.98 0.65
N LYS A 24 -19.64 5.29 -0.24
CA LYS A 24 -18.17 5.21 -0.22
C LYS A 24 -17.50 6.56 -0.44
N ILE A 25 -18.03 7.38 -1.35
CA ILE A 25 -17.54 8.75 -1.58
C ILE A 25 -17.77 9.63 -0.35
N ALA A 26 -18.96 9.57 0.26
CA ALA A 26 -19.28 10.34 1.46
C ALA A 26 -18.39 9.94 2.65
N MET A 27 -18.17 8.63 2.86
CA MET A 27 -17.25 8.14 3.89
C MET A 27 -15.81 8.64 3.66
N GLU A 28 -15.32 8.64 2.42
CA GLU A 28 -13.98 9.17 2.14
C GLU A 28 -13.89 10.68 2.33
N LYS A 29 -14.92 11.43 1.96
CA LYS A 29 -14.97 12.88 2.17
C LYS A 29 -14.93 13.22 3.66
N ALA A 30 -15.74 12.55 4.47
CA ALA A 30 -15.75 12.71 5.92
C ALA A 30 -14.38 12.36 6.54
N ARG A 31 -13.73 11.29 6.04
CA ARG A 31 -12.38 10.90 6.47
C ARG A 31 -11.34 11.98 6.16
N GLN A 32 -11.37 12.57 4.96
CA GLN A 32 -10.45 13.62 4.56
C GLN A 32 -10.64 14.91 5.38
N GLU A 33 -11.90 15.27 5.67
CA GLU A 33 -12.22 16.41 6.54
C GLU A 33 -11.71 16.18 7.97
N HIS A 34 -11.92 14.96 8.50
CA HIS A 34 -11.40 14.59 9.83
C HIS A 34 -9.87 14.65 9.90
N LEU A 35 -9.18 14.05 8.93
CA LEU A 35 -7.71 14.10 8.86
C LEU A 35 -7.19 15.54 8.76
N LYS A 36 -7.82 16.41 7.95
CA LYS A 36 -7.44 17.83 7.86
C LYS A 36 -7.59 18.54 9.20
N SER A 37 -8.72 18.35 9.89
CA SER A 37 -8.95 18.94 11.20
C SER A 37 -7.89 18.49 12.23
N MET A 38 -7.56 17.19 12.26
CA MET A 38 -6.54 16.65 13.15
C MET A 38 -5.14 17.20 12.85
N HIS A 39 -4.80 17.38 11.58
CA HIS A 39 -3.55 18.03 11.17
C HIS A 39 -3.49 19.49 11.60
N GLU A 40 -4.57 20.25 11.45
CA GLU A 40 -4.66 21.64 11.86
C GLU A 40 -4.52 21.80 13.39
N GLN A 41 -5.15 20.92 14.16
CA GLN A 41 -5.02 20.88 15.63
C GLN A 41 -3.59 20.52 16.07
N SER A 42 -2.95 19.58 15.38
CA SER A 42 -1.57 19.20 15.66
C SER A 42 -0.59 20.33 15.31
N ALA A 43 -0.83 21.00 14.19
CA ALA A 43 -0.04 22.16 13.76
C ALA A 43 -0.23 23.36 14.69
N SER A 44 -1.43 23.60 15.21
CA SER A 44 -1.68 24.71 16.15
C SER A 44 -1.06 24.46 17.53
N LYS A 45 -1.14 23.22 18.06
CA LYS A 45 -0.42 22.80 19.28
C LYS A 45 1.09 23.03 19.15
N LEU A 46 1.67 22.67 17.99
CA LEU A 46 3.11 22.84 17.73
C LEU A 46 3.53 24.30 17.52
N ARG A 47 2.66 25.14 16.93
CA ARG A 47 2.88 26.59 16.82
C ARG A 47 2.79 27.31 18.16
N SER A 48 1.95 26.82 19.08
CA SER A 48 1.86 27.36 20.44
C SER A 48 3.10 27.05 21.28
N SER A 49 3.86 26.00 20.95
CA SER A 49 5.13 25.66 21.62
C SER A 49 6.36 26.34 21.01
N ASN A 50 6.33 26.72 19.73
CA ASN A 50 7.42 27.42 19.05
C ASN A 50 7.07 28.89 18.77
N THR A 51 7.38 29.78 19.72
CA THR A 51 7.39 31.23 19.46
C THR A 51 8.59 31.59 18.59
N GLY A 52 8.37 31.61 17.27
CA GLY A 52 9.19 32.34 16.31
C GLY A 52 9.81 31.47 15.22
N THR A 53 9.19 31.38 14.04
CA THR A 53 9.66 31.97 12.77
C THR A 53 8.60 31.80 11.68
N SER A 54 8.68 32.66 10.67
CA SER A 54 7.67 33.02 9.67
C SER A 54 7.43 32.02 8.52
N SER A 55 6.16 31.99 8.08
CA SER A 55 5.61 31.67 6.75
C SER A 55 6.44 30.80 5.80
N GLY A 56 6.17 29.50 5.83
CA GLY A 56 6.54 28.50 4.83
C GLY A 56 5.55 27.34 4.89
N ALA A 57 5.22 26.74 3.75
CA ALA A 57 4.08 25.84 3.54
C ALA A 57 4.03 24.61 4.48
N LEU A 58 2.84 23.99 4.57
CA LEU A 58 2.46 22.77 5.31
C LEU A 58 3.48 21.61 5.34
N SER A 59 4.49 21.63 4.48
CA SER A 59 5.62 20.71 4.43
C SER A 59 6.68 20.88 5.53
N GLU A 60 6.80 22.05 6.17
CA GLU A 60 7.83 22.29 7.21
C GLU A 60 7.38 21.94 8.64
N VAL A 61 6.07 21.87 8.90
CA VAL A 61 5.52 21.71 10.26
C VAL A 61 5.64 20.26 10.79
N PHE A 62 5.90 19.28 9.92
CA PHE A 62 5.99 17.85 10.29
C PHE A 62 7.42 17.38 10.61
N LEU A 63 8.41 18.27 10.62
CA LEU A 63 9.83 17.90 10.54
C LEU A 63 10.64 17.93 11.85
N GLN A 64 10.09 18.32 13.01
CA GLN A 64 10.90 18.47 14.22
C GLN A 64 10.50 17.55 15.38
N ASP A 65 11.27 16.46 15.47
CA ASP A 65 11.87 15.92 16.68
C ASP A 65 13.14 15.16 16.22
N ALA A 66 14.16 15.93 15.85
CA ALA A 66 15.36 15.38 15.20
C ALA A 66 16.17 14.41 16.08
N GLY A 67 15.86 14.30 17.38
CA GLY A 67 16.47 13.35 18.30
C GLY A 67 15.84 11.94 18.29
N ASP A 68 14.52 11.84 18.14
CA ASP A 68 13.77 10.58 18.34
C ASP A 68 13.13 10.01 17.05
N GLY A 69 13.31 10.68 15.92
CA GLY A 69 12.78 10.25 14.62
C GLY A 69 11.37 10.79 14.31
N HIS A 70 11.02 10.83 13.03
CA HIS A 70 9.76 11.43 12.55
C HIS A 70 8.54 10.64 13.02
N ILE A 71 7.49 11.34 13.45
CA ILE A 71 6.19 10.76 13.79
C ILE A 71 5.42 10.41 12.52
N VAL A 72 4.88 9.20 12.46
CA VAL A 72 4.15 8.67 11.29
C VAL A 72 2.64 8.76 11.46
N ASN A 73 2.14 8.81 12.69
CA ASN A 73 0.73 9.02 13.04
C ASN A 73 0.50 10.43 13.63
N PRO A 74 0.64 11.51 12.85
CA PRO A 74 0.39 12.87 13.36
C PRO A 74 -1.07 13.04 13.79
N ALA A 75 -2.02 12.50 13.01
CA ALA A 75 -3.46 12.53 13.30
C ALA A 75 -3.90 11.37 14.23
N ARG A 76 -3.19 11.19 15.35
CA ARG A 76 -3.50 10.15 16.35
C ARG A 76 -4.50 10.65 17.39
N GLU A 77 -5.22 9.72 18.01
CA GLU A 77 -6.08 10.03 19.15
C GLU A 77 -5.26 10.35 20.41
N GLU A 78 -5.85 11.05 21.40
CA GLU A 78 -5.11 11.57 22.57
C GLU A 78 -4.49 10.48 23.45
N ASP A 79 -5.04 9.26 23.41
CA ASP A 79 -4.57 8.08 24.15
C ASP A 79 -3.66 7.17 23.31
N GLU A 80 -3.44 7.47 22.02
CA GLU A 80 -2.60 6.67 21.15
C GLU A 80 -1.15 7.15 21.21
N GLU A 81 -0.22 6.20 21.42
CA GLU A 81 1.19 6.52 21.46
C GLU A 81 1.70 6.99 20.07
N PRO A 82 2.67 7.92 20.04
CA PRO A 82 3.30 8.33 18.79
C PRO A 82 4.11 7.16 18.20
N VAL A 83 3.77 6.76 16.99
CA VAL A 83 4.53 5.80 16.20
C VAL A 83 5.58 6.54 15.41
N ARG A 84 6.85 6.23 15.67
CA ARG A 84 8.00 6.92 15.08
C ARG A 84 8.75 6.06 14.07
N ILE A 85 9.34 6.73 13.08
CA ILE A 85 10.33 6.14 12.19
C ILE A 85 11.62 5.90 12.99
N PRO A 86 12.27 4.74 12.86
CA PRO A 86 13.56 4.49 13.49
C PRO A 86 14.56 5.60 13.15
N SER A 87 15.22 6.19 14.17
CA SER A 87 16.11 7.34 14.04
C SER A 87 17.22 7.14 13.01
N SER A 88 17.81 5.95 12.89
CA SER A 88 18.88 5.68 11.92
C SER A 88 18.42 5.70 10.45
N ILE A 89 17.14 5.40 10.21
CA ILE A 89 16.50 5.55 8.90
C ILE A 89 15.99 6.99 8.73
N SER A 90 15.39 7.55 9.78
CA SER A 90 14.83 8.89 9.81
C SER A 90 15.85 9.93 9.34
N ALA A 91 17.10 9.84 9.82
CA ALA A 91 18.19 10.74 9.44
C ALA A 91 18.56 10.70 7.94
N LYS A 92 18.14 9.67 7.20
CA LYS A 92 18.47 9.47 5.77
C LYS A 92 17.28 9.79 4.85
N LEU A 93 16.09 10.04 5.40
CA LEU A 93 14.89 10.35 4.64
C LEU A 93 14.88 11.80 4.16
N LYS A 94 14.39 12.00 2.95
CA LYS A 94 14.05 13.34 2.43
C LYS A 94 12.63 13.73 2.84
N PRO A 95 12.29 15.04 2.92
CA PRO A 95 10.96 15.49 3.33
C PRO A 95 9.80 14.86 2.56
N HIS A 96 9.92 14.74 1.23
CA HIS A 96 8.89 14.11 0.40
C HIS A 96 8.74 12.60 0.67
N GLN A 97 9.79 11.94 1.17
CA GLN A 97 9.76 10.53 1.54
C GLN A 97 9.06 10.35 2.88
N VAL A 98 9.29 11.24 3.85
CA VAL A 98 8.55 11.29 5.12
C VAL A 98 7.06 11.50 4.85
N ALA A 99 6.71 12.48 4.02
CA ALA A 99 5.32 12.71 3.61
C ALA A 99 4.71 11.48 2.92
N GLY A 100 5.48 10.79 2.08
CA GLY A 100 5.05 9.53 1.46
C GLY A 100 4.77 8.42 2.48
N ILE A 101 5.58 8.30 3.54
CA ILE A 101 5.40 7.30 4.60
C ILE A 101 4.18 7.62 5.47
N ILE A 102 3.98 8.90 5.81
CA ILE A 102 2.76 9.36 6.52
C ILE A 102 1.52 9.06 5.66
N PHE A 103 1.57 9.35 4.36
CA PHE A 103 0.51 9.00 3.43
C PHE A 103 0.22 7.49 3.40
N LEU A 104 1.24 6.64 3.39
CA LEU A 104 1.07 5.19 3.48
C LEU A 104 0.37 4.80 4.80
N TRP A 105 0.77 5.38 5.93
CA TRP A 105 0.14 5.14 7.22
C TRP A 105 -1.33 5.52 7.23
N GLU A 106 -1.66 6.74 6.84
CA GLU A 106 -3.03 7.25 6.86
C GLU A 106 -3.98 6.47 5.98
N ASN A 107 -3.49 5.86 4.90
CA ASN A 107 -4.35 5.11 3.98
C ASN A 107 -4.38 3.62 4.29
N VAL A 108 -3.26 3.03 4.74
CA VAL A 108 -3.16 1.57 4.94
C VAL A 108 -3.49 1.16 6.38
N ILE A 109 -3.10 1.97 7.36
CA ILE A 109 -3.27 1.69 8.79
C ILE A 109 -4.41 2.51 9.39
N GLN A 110 -4.49 3.80 9.02
CA GLN A 110 -5.40 4.79 9.60
C GLN A 110 -5.09 5.09 11.07
N SER A 111 -5.45 4.18 11.98
CA SER A 111 -5.17 4.28 13.41
C SER A 111 -4.93 2.90 14.00
N VAL A 112 -4.13 2.83 15.08
CA VAL A 112 -3.85 1.57 15.77
C VAL A 112 -5.14 0.92 16.29
N ARG A 113 -6.08 1.72 16.79
CA ARG A 113 -7.37 1.22 17.32
C ARG A 113 -8.21 0.51 16.26
N THR A 114 -8.29 1.10 15.06
CA THR A 114 -9.05 0.53 13.93
C THR A 114 -8.49 -0.83 13.52
N VAL A 115 -7.15 -0.97 13.52
CA VAL A 115 -6.52 -2.28 13.28
C VAL A 115 -6.87 -3.29 14.38
N LYS A 116 -6.83 -2.88 15.65
CA LYS A 116 -7.19 -3.76 16.79
C LYS A 116 -8.66 -4.18 16.79
N SER A 117 -9.58 -3.34 16.30
CA SER A 117 -11.00 -3.70 16.16
C SER A 117 -11.29 -4.67 15.01
N GLY A 118 -10.26 -5.13 14.30
CA GLY A 118 -10.39 -6.12 13.22
C GLY A 118 -10.66 -5.53 11.85
N ASP A 119 -10.40 -4.23 11.65
CA ASP A 119 -10.57 -3.60 10.34
C ASP A 119 -9.61 -4.20 9.30
N LYS A 120 -10.08 -4.29 8.07
CA LYS A 120 -9.31 -4.90 6.97
C LYS A 120 -8.31 -3.92 6.34
N GLY A 121 -8.35 -2.65 6.71
CA GLY A 121 -7.57 -1.55 6.16
C GLY A 121 -8.07 -1.11 4.79
N PHE A 122 -7.41 -0.10 4.24
CA PHE A 122 -7.57 0.29 2.84
C PHE A 122 -6.23 0.17 2.11
N GLY A 123 -6.29 0.30 0.79
CA GLY A 123 -5.11 0.41 -0.01
C GLY A 123 -4.84 1.84 -0.47
N CYS A 124 -3.63 2.07 -0.96
CA CYS A 124 -3.23 3.30 -1.63
C CYS A 124 -2.38 3.04 -2.88
N ILE A 125 -2.29 4.06 -3.74
CA ILE A 125 -1.38 4.07 -4.89
C ILE A 125 -0.31 5.13 -4.63
N LEU A 126 0.95 4.71 -4.59
CA LEU A 126 2.10 5.61 -4.53
C LEU A 126 2.62 5.85 -5.95
N ALA A 127 2.17 6.95 -6.55
CA ALA A 127 2.41 7.30 -7.95
C ALA A 127 3.58 8.29 -8.15
N HIS A 128 4.59 8.28 -7.27
CA HIS A 128 5.77 9.13 -7.40
C HIS A 128 6.61 8.78 -8.63
N ASN A 129 7.21 9.80 -9.26
CA ASN A 129 8.15 9.63 -10.38
C ASN A 129 9.27 8.63 -10.04
N MET A 130 9.77 7.97 -11.09
CA MET A 130 10.91 7.05 -10.97
C MET A 130 12.12 7.79 -10.38
N GLY A 131 12.88 7.12 -9.51
CA GLY A 131 14.05 7.72 -8.84
C GLY A 131 13.78 8.43 -7.50
N LEU A 132 12.52 8.67 -7.11
CA LEU A 132 12.20 9.35 -5.84
C LEU A 132 12.31 8.47 -4.57
N GLY A 133 12.75 7.21 -4.72
CA GLY A 133 12.98 6.29 -3.62
C GLY A 133 11.70 5.64 -3.06
N LYS A 134 10.73 5.28 -3.91
CA LYS A 134 9.49 4.58 -3.51
C LYS A 134 9.79 3.29 -2.72
N THR A 135 10.77 2.51 -3.17
CA THR A 135 11.22 1.29 -2.50
C THR A 135 11.65 1.57 -1.06
N PHE A 136 12.45 2.61 -0.84
CA PHE A 136 12.90 3.01 0.50
C PHE A 136 11.75 3.47 1.40
N GLN A 137 10.77 4.21 0.86
CA GLN A 137 9.57 4.61 1.59
C GLN A 137 8.77 3.38 2.07
N VAL A 138 8.56 2.41 1.18
CA VAL A 138 7.83 1.17 1.51
C VAL A 138 8.59 0.32 2.52
N ILE A 139 9.91 0.15 2.37
CA ILE A 139 10.72 -0.61 3.33
C ILE A 139 10.62 0.04 4.72
N THR A 140 10.76 1.36 4.79
CA THR A 140 10.63 2.12 6.04
C THR A 140 9.26 1.93 6.66
N PHE A 141 8.20 2.10 5.86
CA PHE A 141 6.82 1.86 6.28
C PHE A 141 6.63 0.44 6.84
N LEU A 142 7.15 -0.60 6.16
CA LEU A 142 7.09 -1.98 6.63
C LEU A 142 7.82 -2.19 7.96
N TYR A 143 8.98 -1.57 8.16
CA TYR A 143 9.66 -1.60 9.46
C TYR A 143 8.79 -0.98 10.56
N VAL A 144 8.22 0.20 10.31
CA VAL A 144 7.35 0.89 11.27
C VAL A 144 6.16 0.02 11.65
N VAL A 145 5.39 -0.48 10.67
CA VAL A 145 4.14 -1.19 10.96
C VAL A 145 4.36 -2.61 11.49
N MET A 146 5.36 -3.34 11.00
CA MET A 146 5.62 -4.72 11.41
C MET A 146 6.40 -4.83 12.71
N ARG A 147 7.02 -3.74 13.18
CA ARG A 147 7.70 -3.66 14.48
C ARG A 147 6.87 -2.94 15.54
N CYS A 148 5.78 -2.26 15.15
CA CYS A 148 4.79 -1.77 16.07
C CYS A 148 3.98 -2.94 16.66
N ALA A 149 4.29 -3.33 17.89
CA ALA A 149 3.63 -4.45 18.58
C ALA A 149 2.11 -4.27 18.69
N GLN A 150 1.64 -3.03 18.76
CA GLN A 150 0.22 -2.69 18.90
C GLN A 150 -0.61 -3.04 17.66
N LEU A 151 -0.01 -3.08 16.48
CA LEU A 151 -0.70 -3.38 15.21
C LEU A 151 -0.84 -4.88 14.95
N GLY A 152 0.08 -5.71 15.47
CA GLY A 152 0.04 -7.15 15.28
C GLY A 152 0.23 -7.64 13.83
N LEU A 153 0.59 -6.75 12.89
CA LEU A 153 0.86 -7.09 11.49
C LEU A 153 2.24 -7.74 11.37
N ARG A 154 2.31 -9.00 10.93
CA ARG A 154 3.54 -9.81 10.94
C ARG A 154 3.98 -10.25 9.56
N THR A 155 3.12 -10.22 8.54
CA THR A 155 3.45 -10.73 7.20
C THR A 155 3.20 -9.67 6.13
N ALA A 156 4.19 -9.49 5.25
CA ALA A 156 4.05 -8.67 4.05
C ALA A 156 4.39 -9.49 2.80
N LEU A 157 3.58 -9.37 1.76
CA LEU A 157 3.82 -9.97 0.45
C LEU A 157 4.14 -8.85 -0.54
N ILE A 158 5.29 -8.94 -1.20
CA ILE A 158 5.70 -8.00 -2.25
C ILE A 158 5.73 -8.76 -3.57
N VAL A 159 4.83 -8.37 -4.47
CA VAL A 159 4.74 -8.87 -5.84
C VAL A 159 5.38 -7.84 -6.77
N THR A 160 6.39 -8.27 -7.53
CA THR A 160 7.20 -7.34 -8.34
C THR A 160 7.67 -8.04 -9.63
N PRO A 161 8.12 -7.30 -10.66
CA PRO A 161 8.79 -7.93 -11.81
C PRO A 161 10.03 -8.74 -11.39
N VAL A 162 10.28 -9.87 -12.05
CA VAL A 162 11.33 -10.83 -11.64
C VAL A 162 12.73 -10.20 -11.65
N ASN A 163 12.97 -9.28 -12.58
CA ASN A 163 14.24 -8.58 -12.74
C ASN A 163 14.60 -7.64 -11.58
N VAL A 164 13.64 -7.23 -10.75
CA VAL A 164 13.90 -6.32 -9.61
C VAL A 164 13.82 -7.00 -8.24
N LEU A 165 13.49 -8.30 -8.16
CA LEU A 165 13.42 -9.05 -6.90
C LEU A 165 14.72 -8.98 -6.09
N HIS A 166 15.86 -9.20 -6.75
CA HIS A 166 17.18 -9.12 -6.12
C HIS A 166 17.52 -7.69 -5.69
N ASN A 167 17.02 -6.68 -6.41
CA ASN A 167 17.17 -5.28 -6.00
C ASN A 167 16.40 -5.01 -4.71
N TRP A 168 15.14 -5.44 -4.61
CA TRP A 168 14.36 -5.36 -3.37
C TRP A 168 15.08 -6.03 -2.20
N LYS A 169 15.62 -7.23 -2.39
CA LYS A 169 16.38 -7.95 -1.35
C LYS A 169 17.62 -7.16 -0.90
N LYS A 170 18.38 -6.55 -1.83
CA LYS A 170 19.53 -5.70 -1.50
C LYS A 170 19.11 -4.44 -0.75
N GLU A 171 18.02 -3.80 -1.15
CA GLU A 171 17.50 -2.60 -0.49
C GLU A 171 17.04 -2.89 0.95
N PHE A 172 16.42 -4.05 1.22
CA PHE A 172 16.11 -4.47 2.59
C PHE A 172 17.35 -4.67 3.48
N THR A 173 18.47 -5.09 2.89
CA THR A 173 19.75 -5.22 3.60
C THR A 173 20.42 -3.86 3.81
N LYS A 174 20.34 -2.97 2.81
CA LYS A 174 20.92 -1.63 2.86
C LYS A 174 20.23 -0.72 3.87
N TRP A 175 18.90 -0.79 3.96
CA TRP A 175 18.07 0.10 4.77
C TRP A 175 17.58 -0.55 6.06
N GLN A 176 18.43 -1.37 6.70
CA GLN A 176 18.12 -1.91 8.02
C GLN A 176 18.31 -0.81 9.07
N PRO A 177 17.33 -0.58 9.96
CA PRO A 177 17.54 0.27 11.12
C PRO A 177 18.56 -0.37 12.07
N ALA A 178 19.48 0.41 12.62
CA ALA A 178 20.51 -0.08 13.55
C ALA A 178 19.90 -0.54 14.89
N GLU A 179 18.82 0.11 15.31
CA GLU A 179 18.13 -0.06 16.59
C GLU A 179 17.06 -1.15 16.56
N LEU A 180 16.69 -1.68 15.39
CA LEU A 180 15.66 -2.71 15.25
C LEU A 180 16.25 -4.02 14.69
N LYS A 181 15.66 -5.14 15.11
CA LYS A 181 16.00 -6.43 14.49
C LYS A 181 15.66 -6.41 12.99
N PRO A 182 16.50 -6.98 12.12
CA PRO A 182 16.20 -7.06 10.68
C PRO A 182 14.89 -7.81 10.41
N LEU A 183 14.11 -7.34 9.44
CA LEU A 183 12.98 -8.11 8.93
C LEU A 183 13.48 -9.34 8.18
N ARG A 184 12.81 -10.49 8.38
CA ARG A 184 13.11 -11.70 7.61
C ARG A 184 12.61 -11.49 6.19
N VAL A 185 13.49 -11.65 5.21
CA VAL A 185 13.14 -11.53 3.79
C VAL A 185 13.28 -12.90 3.13
N TYR A 186 12.18 -13.43 2.63
CA TYR A 186 12.10 -14.66 1.87
C TYR A 186 11.92 -14.32 0.39
N MET A 187 12.60 -15.05 -0.49
CA MET A 187 12.43 -14.89 -1.94
C MET A 187 12.02 -16.23 -2.52
N LEU A 188 10.85 -16.28 -3.15
CA LEU A 188 10.31 -17.54 -3.67
C LEU A 188 11.15 -18.07 -4.84
N GLU A 189 11.66 -17.17 -5.67
CA GLU A 189 12.48 -17.47 -6.85
C GLU A 189 13.82 -18.12 -6.49
N ASP A 190 14.37 -17.89 -5.29
CA ASP A 190 15.58 -18.54 -4.79
C ASP A 190 15.34 -20.01 -4.40
N VAL A 191 14.08 -20.45 -4.33
CA VAL A 191 13.71 -21.74 -3.75
C VAL A 191 13.21 -22.71 -4.83
N PRO A 192 13.78 -23.93 -4.90
CA PRO A 192 13.30 -24.98 -5.80
C PRO A 192 11.81 -25.26 -5.56
N ARG A 193 11.08 -25.61 -6.63
CA ARG A 193 9.61 -25.79 -6.61
C ARG A 193 9.12 -26.67 -5.46
N LEU A 194 9.80 -27.80 -5.21
CA LEU A 194 9.47 -28.77 -4.17
C LEU A 194 9.55 -28.21 -2.74
N LYS A 195 10.35 -27.16 -2.51
CA LYS A 195 10.53 -26.54 -1.18
C LYS A 195 9.68 -25.27 -0.99
N ARG A 196 8.87 -24.88 -1.98
CA ARG A 196 8.09 -23.63 -1.92
C ARG A 196 7.00 -23.67 -0.86
N LEU A 197 6.28 -24.77 -0.72
CA LEU A 197 5.26 -24.90 0.33
C LEU A 197 5.88 -24.74 1.72
N TYR A 198 7.01 -25.42 1.98
CA TYR A 198 7.75 -25.27 3.22
C TYR A 198 8.17 -23.82 3.49
N LEU A 199 8.66 -23.10 2.47
CA LEU A 199 9.02 -21.69 2.59
C LEU A 199 7.79 -20.83 2.98
N LEU A 200 6.66 -21.04 2.33
CA LEU A 200 5.41 -20.31 2.59
C LEU A 200 4.92 -20.56 4.02
N ASN A 201 4.91 -21.81 4.47
CA ASN A 201 4.52 -22.16 5.84
C ASN A 201 5.50 -21.57 6.86
N LYS A 202 6.80 -21.58 6.57
CA LYS A 202 7.82 -20.92 7.41
C LYS A 202 7.62 -19.41 7.48
N TRP A 203 7.31 -18.75 6.36
CA TRP A 203 7.03 -17.32 6.30
C TRP A 203 5.79 -16.96 7.13
N ARG A 204 4.69 -17.72 6.97
CA ARG A 204 3.46 -17.51 7.76
C ARG A 204 3.70 -17.69 9.26
N ALA A 205 4.48 -18.70 9.64
CA ALA A 205 4.76 -18.98 11.05
C ALA A 205 5.72 -17.96 11.69
N LYS A 206 6.78 -17.57 10.97
CA LYS A 206 7.83 -16.70 11.51
C LYS A 206 7.62 -15.20 11.23
N GLY A 207 6.67 -14.85 10.38
CA GLY A 207 6.49 -13.49 9.88
C GLY A 207 7.66 -13.01 9.02
N GLY A 208 7.54 -11.78 8.52
CA GLY A 208 8.49 -11.13 7.64
C GLY A 208 7.91 -10.84 6.26
N VAL A 209 8.81 -10.60 5.31
CA VAL A 209 8.51 -10.18 3.94
C VAL A 209 8.74 -11.35 2.99
N LEU A 210 7.75 -11.66 2.16
CA LEU A 210 7.88 -12.59 1.05
C LEU A 210 7.96 -11.81 -0.26
N LEU A 211 9.04 -11.98 -1.00
CA LEU A 211 9.24 -11.46 -2.35
C LEU A 211 8.85 -12.54 -3.37
N ILE A 212 8.03 -12.17 -4.35
CA ILE A 212 7.57 -13.07 -5.41
C ILE A 212 7.42 -12.33 -6.74
N GLY A 213 7.76 -13.00 -7.84
CA GLY A 213 7.51 -12.51 -9.19
C GLY A 213 6.04 -12.61 -9.59
N TYR A 214 5.53 -11.67 -10.38
CA TYR A 214 4.15 -11.72 -10.90
C TYR A 214 3.76 -13.06 -11.54
N SER A 215 4.64 -13.64 -12.36
CA SER A 215 4.40 -14.92 -13.02
C SER A 215 4.32 -16.09 -12.03
N SER A 216 5.23 -16.13 -11.06
CA SER A 216 5.23 -17.14 -9.99
C SER A 216 3.97 -17.03 -9.13
N PHE A 217 3.61 -15.80 -8.72
CA PHE A 217 2.42 -15.52 -7.94
C PHE A 217 1.15 -15.98 -8.66
N ARG A 218 0.95 -15.54 -9.91
CA ARG A 218 -0.20 -15.95 -10.72
C ARG A 218 -0.31 -17.47 -10.83
N ASN A 219 0.79 -18.15 -11.17
CA ASN A 219 0.75 -19.58 -11.40
C ASN A 219 0.43 -20.34 -10.10
N LEU A 220 1.04 -19.96 -8.98
CA LEU A 220 0.82 -20.63 -7.71
C LEU A 220 -0.55 -20.34 -7.10
N SER A 221 -1.04 -19.09 -7.18
CA SER A 221 -2.37 -18.72 -6.66
C SER A 221 -3.52 -19.36 -7.45
N LEU A 222 -3.28 -19.73 -8.72
CA LEU A 222 -4.26 -20.41 -9.57
C LEU A 222 -4.01 -21.93 -9.65
N GLY A 223 -3.15 -22.48 -8.80
CA GLY A 223 -2.82 -23.91 -8.78
C GLY A 223 -2.18 -24.46 -10.06
N ARG A 224 -1.64 -23.60 -10.93
CA ARG A 224 -1.02 -24.01 -12.19
C ARG A 224 0.37 -24.58 -11.95
N HIS A 225 0.71 -25.64 -12.68
CA HIS A 225 2.01 -26.31 -12.64
C HIS A 225 2.37 -26.96 -11.29
N VAL A 226 1.37 -27.28 -10.47
CA VAL A 226 1.51 -28.13 -9.29
C VAL A 226 0.77 -29.44 -9.59
N LYS A 227 1.45 -30.58 -9.49
CA LYS A 227 0.88 -31.89 -9.86
C LYS A 227 -0.17 -32.38 -8.86
N GLU A 228 0.07 -32.12 -7.58
CA GLU A 228 -0.79 -32.53 -6.48
C GLU A 228 -1.79 -31.43 -6.15
N LYS A 229 -3.08 -31.77 -6.15
CA LYS A 229 -4.17 -30.82 -5.90
C LYS A 229 -4.11 -30.26 -4.48
N ASP A 230 -3.91 -31.11 -3.48
CA ASP A 230 -3.87 -30.69 -2.07
C ASP A 230 -2.74 -29.69 -1.80
N THR A 231 -1.55 -29.98 -2.35
CA THR A 231 -0.40 -29.08 -2.31
C THR A 231 -0.69 -27.74 -3.02
N ALA A 232 -1.40 -27.76 -4.14
CA ALA A 232 -1.78 -26.56 -4.88
C ALA A 232 -2.76 -25.68 -4.10
N ASP A 233 -3.74 -26.31 -3.45
CA ASP A 233 -4.74 -25.64 -2.62
C ASP A 233 -4.09 -25.04 -1.36
N GLU A 234 -3.15 -25.75 -0.73
CA GLU A 234 -2.41 -25.24 0.43
C GLU A 234 -1.54 -24.03 0.07
N ILE A 235 -0.82 -24.08 -1.06
CA ILE A 235 -0.03 -22.95 -1.56
C ILE A 235 -0.94 -21.75 -1.88
N SER A 236 -2.06 -21.99 -2.57
CA SER A 236 -3.00 -20.94 -2.93
C SER A 236 -3.58 -20.28 -1.68
N ASN A 237 -3.99 -21.07 -0.69
CA ASN A 237 -4.47 -20.60 0.59
C ASN A 237 -3.40 -19.81 1.36
N ALA A 238 -2.15 -20.29 1.35
CA ALA A 238 -1.03 -19.60 1.99
C ALA A 238 -0.76 -18.22 1.37
N LEU A 239 -0.91 -18.06 0.05
CA LEU A 239 -0.74 -16.77 -0.63
C LEU A 239 -1.95 -15.85 -0.48
N GLN A 240 -3.17 -16.39 -0.43
CA GLN A 240 -4.41 -15.60 -0.32
C GLN A 240 -4.68 -15.12 1.12
N CYS A 241 -4.46 -15.99 2.11
CA CYS A 241 -4.74 -15.71 3.52
C CYS A 241 -3.50 -15.36 4.35
N GLY A 242 -2.29 -15.56 3.80
CA GLY A 242 -1.04 -15.34 4.52
C GLY A 242 -0.65 -13.89 4.78
N PRO A 243 -0.79 -12.94 3.82
CA PRO A 243 -0.28 -11.59 4.00
C PRO A 243 -1.23 -10.67 4.76
N ASP A 244 -0.68 -9.93 5.73
CA ASP A 244 -1.35 -8.80 6.37
C ASP A 244 -1.29 -7.55 5.48
N ILE A 245 -0.19 -7.38 4.73
CA ILE A 245 0.05 -6.27 3.81
C ILE A 245 0.46 -6.83 2.44
N LEU A 246 -0.13 -6.31 1.36
CA LEU A 246 0.22 -6.64 -0.02
C LEU A 246 0.82 -5.42 -0.71
N VAL A 247 2.03 -5.55 -1.25
CA VAL A 247 2.68 -4.52 -2.06
C VAL A 247 2.83 -5.02 -3.49
N CYS A 248 2.38 -4.24 -4.45
CA CYS A 248 2.53 -4.50 -5.88
C CYS A 248 3.43 -3.42 -6.48
N ASP A 249 4.64 -3.80 -6.86
CA ASP A 249 5.58 -2.91 -7.53
C ASP A 249 5.38 -2.95 -9.04
N GLU A 250 5.60 -1.83 -9.72
CA GLU A 250 5.21 -1.64 -11.12
C GLU A 250 3.74 -2.03 -11.37
N ALA A 251 2.84 -1.48 -10.54
CA ALA A 251 1.41 -1.77 -10.56
C ALA A 251 0.72 -1.47 -11.90
N HIS A 252 1.38 -0.75 -12.81
CA HIS A 252 0.96 -0.64 -14.20
C HIS A 252 0.87 -2.02 -14.91
N MET A 253 1.40 -3.10 -14.34
CA MET A 253 1.19 -4.48 -14.80
C MET A 253 -0.26 -4.97 -14.57
N ILE A 254 -1.02 -4.32 -13.69
CA ILE A 254 -2.43 -4.62 -13.36
C ILE A 254 -3.36 -3.86 -14.33
N LYS A 255 -3.27 -4.19 -15.63
CA LYS A 255 -3.95 -3.43 -16.70
C LYS A 255 -5.42 -3.80 -16.92
N ASN A 256 -5.78 -5.04 -16.61
CA ASN A 256 -7.06 -5.61 -17.03
C ASN A 256 -7.68 -6.48 -15.93
N ARG A 257 -8.98 -6.29 -15.66
CA ARG A 257 -9.77 -7.12 -14.75
C ARG A 257 -9.79 -8.60 -15.14
N LYS A 258 -9.78 -8.91 -16.44
CA LYS A 258 -9.81 -10.28 -16.96
C LYS A 258 -8.44 -10.97 -16.94
N ALA A 259 -7.36 -10.24 -16.67
CA ALA A 259 -6.05 -10.85 -16.61
C ALA A 259 -5.97 -11.76 -15.38
N ASP A 260 -5.48 -12.99 -15.60
CA ASP A 260 -5.24 -13.98 -14.55
C ASP A 260 -4.47 -13.41 -13.36
N THR A 261 -3.48 -12.53 -13.62
CA THR A 261 -2.71 -11.87 -12.57
C THR A 261 -3.58 -10.99 -11.68
N THR A 262 -4.44 -10.16 -12.28
CA THR A 262 -5.38 -9.29 -11.54
C THR A 262 -6.38 -10.12 -10.75
N HIS A 263 -6.89 -11.20 -11.34
CA HIS A 263 -7.79 -12.12 -10.66
C HIS A 263 -7.11 -12.76 -9.44
N ALA A 264 -5.90 -13.30 -9.61
CA ALA A 264 -5.12 -13.89 -8.52
C ALA A 264 -4.81 -12.87 -7.40
N LEU A 265 -4.48 -11.62 -7.75
CA LEU A 265 -4.21 -10.56 -6.77
C LEU A 265 -5.46 -10.18 -5.96
N LYS A 266 -6.62 -10.16 -6.60
CA LYS A 266 -7.90 -9.86 -5.93
C LYS A 266 -8.36 -10.96 -4.98
N GLN A 267 -7.93 -12.20 -5.19
CA GLN A 267 -8.21 -13.31 -4.26
C GLN A 267 -7.47 -13.16 -2.92
N VAL A 268 -6.47 -12.29 -2.83
CA VAL A 268 -5.77 -12.02 -1.58
C VAL A 268 -6.70 -11.29 -0.61
N LYS A 269 -6.87 -11.85 0.60
CA LYS A 269 -7.88 -11.41 1.56
C LYS A 269 -7.61 -10.05 2.20
N THR A 270 -6.34 -9.63 2.29
CA THR A 270 -6.02 -8.33 2.88
C THR A 270 -6.47 -7.17 1.99
N GLN A 271 -7.01 -6.13 2.62
CA GLN A 271 -7.37 -4.86 1.97
C GLN A 271 -6.25 -3.81 2.14
N ARG A 272 -5.20 -4.11 2.91
CA ARG A 272 -3.98 -3.29 3.04
C ARG A 272 -3.09 -3.48 1.82
N ARG A 273 -3.47 -2.84 0.71
CA ARG A 273 -2.86 -3.01 -0.62
C ARG A 273 -2.11 -1.74 -1.04
N ILE A 274 -0.81 -1.84 -1.29
CA ILE A 274 0.02 -0.73 -1.74
C ILE A 274 0.43 -0.98 -3.18
N ALA A 275 -0.03 -0.14 -4.10
CA ALA A 275 0.38 -0.15 -5.50
C ALA A 275 1.46 0.90 -5.75
N LEU A 276 2.62 0.51 -6.28
CA LEU A 276 3.69 1.43 -6.65
C LEU A 276 3.71 1.60 -8.16
N THR A 277 3.73 2.84 -8.64
CA THR A 277 3.86 3.10 -10.07
C THR A 277 4.62 4.41 -10.31
N GLY A 278 5.48 4.43 -11.34
CA GLY A 278 6.08 5.68 -11.84
C GLY A 278 5.22 6.39 -12.89
N SER A 279 4.17 5.73 -13.37
CA SER A 279 3.36 6.20 -14.50
C SER A 279 1.92 5.70 -14.32
N PRO A 280 1.09 6.41 -13.54
CA PRO A 280 -0.27 5.95 -13.23
C PRO A 280 -1.20 5.94 -14.46
N LEU A 281 -0.86 6.69 -15.52
CA LEU A 281 -1.64 6.82 -16.75
C LEU A 281 -0.72 6.55 -17.94
N GLN A 282 -0.46 5.28 -18.25
CA GLN A 282 0.38 4.95 -19.42
C GLN A 282 -0.42 4.97 -20.73
N ASN A 283 -1.65 4.41 -20.79
CA ASN A 283 -2.33 4.27 -22.09
C ASN A 283 -3.86 4.33 -22.07
N ASN A 284 -4.56 3.93 -21.00
CA ASN A 284 -6.02 3.80 -20.99
C ASN A 284 -6.63 4.11 -19.61
N LEU A 285 -7.69 4.92 -19.56
CA LEU A 285 -8.46 5.20 -18.34
C LEU A 285 -8.96 3.92 -17.65
N MET A 286 -9.20 2.85 -18.41
CA MET A 286 -9.60 1.56 -17.86
C MET A 286 -8.47 0.87 -17.08
N GLU A 287 -7.20 1.10 -17.40
CA GLU A 287 -6.07 0.59 -16.62
C GLU A 287 -6.03 1.26 -15.25
N TYR A 288 -6.26 2.58 -15.21
CA TYR A 288 -6.39 3.34 -13.97
C TYR A 288 -7.55 2.82 -13.12
N TYR A 289 -8.72 2.60 -13.73
CA TYR A 289 -9.86 2.00 -13.05
C TYR A 289 -9.54 0.61 -12.47
N CYS A 290 -8.82 -0.24 -13.21
CA CYS A 290 -8.40 -1.55 -12.70
C CYS A 290 -7.45 -1.43 -11.50
N MET A 291 -6.50 -0.50 -11.55
CA MET A 291 -5.54 -0.27 -10.47
C MET A 291 -6.24 0.28 -9.21
N VAL A 292 -7.11 1.28 -9.35
CA VAL A 292 -7.86 1.86 -8.21
C VAL A 292 -8.80 0.82 -7.62
N ASP A 293 -9.53 0.06 -8.44
CA ASP A 293 -10.42 -0.98 -7.96
C ASP A 293 -9.68 -2.15 -7.30
N PHE A 294 -8.45 -2.46 -7.73
CA PHE A 294 -7.60 -3.43 -7.04
C PHE A 294 -7.24 -2.95 -5.63
N VAL A 295 -6.87 -1.67 -5.49
CA VAL A 295 -6.43 -1.09 -4.22
C VAL A 295 -7.61 -0.80 -3.28
N ARG A 296 -8.75 -0.38 -3.83
CA ARG A 296 -9.97 -0.05 -3.10
C ARG A 296 -11.21 -0.46 -3.89
N GLU A 297 -11.70 -1.67 -3.59
CA GLU A 297 -12.78 -2.31 -4.33
C GLU A 297 -14.09 -1.52 -4.28
N GLY A 298 -14.64 -1.23 -5.47
CA GLY A 298 -15.91 -0.51 -5.63
C GLY A 298 -15.87 0.96 -5.24
N PHE A 299 -14.69 1.57 -5.04
CA PHE A 299 -14.59 3.01 -4.77
C PHE A 299 -15.05 3.88 -5.95
N LEU A 300 -14.72 3.47 -7.17
CA LEU A 300 -15.09 4.17 -8.39
C LEU A 300 -16.49 3.78 -8.92
N GLY A 301 -17.19 2.88 -8.23
CA GLY A 301 -18.44 2.29 -8.70
C GLY A 301 -18.19 1.18 -9.73
N SER A 302 -19.19 0.93 -10.59
CA SER A 302 -19.09 -0.09 -11.63
C SER A 302 -18.27 0.37 -12.84
N SER A 303 -17.80 -0.58 -13.66
CA SER A 303 -17.01 -0.26 -14.85
C SER A 303 -17.81 0.53 -15.88
N HIS A 304 -19.14 0.41 -15.85
CA HIS A 304 -20.05 1.14 -16.73
C HIS A 304 -20.25 2.57 -16.25
N GLU A 305 -20.46 2.76 -14.94
CA GLU A 305 -20.54 4.09 -14.31
C GLU A 305 -19.25 4.88 -14.57
N PHE A 306 -18.09 4.29 -14.29
CA PHE A 306 -16.80 4.96 -14.50
C PHE A 306 -16.54 5.36 -15.96
N ARG A 307 -16.97 4.55 -16.93
CA ARG A 307 -16.78 4.87 -18.36
C ARG A 307 -17.69 6.00 -18.84
N ASN A 308 -18.77 6.27 -18.11
CA ASN A 308 -19.76 7.28 -18.46
C ASN A 308 -19.64 8.54 -17.59
N ARG A 309 -18.65 8.61 -16.69
CA ARG A 309 -18.17 9.85 -16.06
C ARG A 309 -17.07 10.48 -16.92
#